data_AF-A0A4Q3FL85-F1
#
_entry.id   AF-A0A4Q3FL85-F1
#
_cell.length_a   1.000
_cell.length_b   1.000
_cell.length_c   1.000
_cell.angle_alpha   90.00
_cell.angle_beta   90.00
_cell.angle_gamma   90.00
#
_symmetry.space_group_name_H-M   'P 1'
#
loop_
_entity.id
_entity.type
_entity.pdbx_description
1 polymer ?
#
loop_
_entity_poly.entity_id
_entity_poly.type
_entity_poly.pdbx_seq_one_letter_code
_entity_poly.pdbx_strand_id
1 'polypeptide(L)'
;MKIRNLLGLAIALLCFSACKKEEQSVKQPIAIDKEDPLEYSHDSISYNINGITYNTSKFSSFYAAGNSQPYSKVDSIVKTNIYISGIKDSVLYSRNYGIYNDQRKVDVIFIKTYNKASMVQSLILTPKNIIDLFTVGSRNYAIDFGRENIQNGIALNISDGFKTYGSESFSKPPQLSADAQKYSKFEITSLRKLKSGTYIVEAKFNATVFNEKNESKRLENGYLRLVLSKFDLIF
;
A
#
# COMPACT_ATOMS: atom_id res chain seq x y z
N MET A 1 49.69 -45.43 71.06
CA MET A 1 49.57 -43.98 70.75
C MET A 1 50.10 -43.75 69.35
N LYS A 2 49.52 -43.01 68.41
CA LYS A 2 48.23 -42.31 68.25
C LYS A 2 48.06 -42.21 66.71
N ILE A 3 46.99 -42.78 66.16
CA ILE A 3 46.55 -42.56 64.78
C ILE A 3 45.98 -41.15 64.73
N ARG A 4 46.68 -40.17 64.14
CA ARG A 4 46.16 -38.79 64.02
C ARG A 4 46.38 -38.06 62.69
N ASN A 5 47.07 -38.63 61.70
CA ASN A 5 47.43 -37.86 60.50
C ASN A 5 46.84 -38.37 59.17
N LEU A 6 45.92 -39.35 59.16
CA LEU A 6 45.33 -39.87 57.92
C LEU A 6 44.01 -39.21 57.49
N LEU A 7 43.43 -38.33 58.30
CA LEU A 7 42.15 -37.68 57.98
C LEU A 7 42.31 -36.43 57.08
N GLY A 8 43.48 -35.78 57.11
CA GLY A 8 43.72 -34.55 56.35
C GLY A 8 43.95 -34.76 54.84
N LEU A 9 44.46 -35.94 54.45
CA LEU A 9 44.76 -36.22 53.04
C LEU A 9 43.50 -36.60 52.23
N ALA A 10 42.48 -37.16 52.89
CA ALA A 10 41.25 -37.61 52.23
C ALA A 10 40.32 -36.45 51.84
N ILE A 11 40.35 -35.33 52.57
CA ILE A 11 39.50 -34.16 52.29
C ILE A 11 40.06 -33.33 51.11
N ALA A 12 41.38 -33.30 50.92
CA ALA A 12 42.00 -32.60 49.79
C ALA A 12 41.78 -33.32 48.43
N LEU A 13 41.63 -34.65 48.43
CA LEU A 13 41.40 -35.44 47.22
C LEU A 13 39.95 -35.40 46.72
N LEU A 14 38.97 -35.14 47.60
CA LEU A 14 37.56 -35.02 47.21
C LEU A 14 37.22 -33.67 46.53
N CYS A 15 38.09 -32.67 46.63
CA CYS A 15 37.90 -31.36 45.99
C CYS A 15 38.34 -31.30 44.52
N PHE A 16 39.03 -32.33 44.00
CA PHE A 16 39.47 -32.37 42.60
C PHE A 16 38.54 -33.13 41.66
N SER A 17 37.56 -33.88 42.17
CA SER A 17 36.59 -34.64 41.36
C SER A 17 35.33 -33.84 40.96
N ALA A 18 35.19 -32.58 41.40
CA ALA A 18 34.02 -31.74 41.10
C ALA A 18 34.19 -30.83 39.87
N CYS A 19 35.36 -30.82 39.22
CA CYS A 19 35.50 -30.22 37.89
C CYS A 19 35.26 -31.28 36.82
N LYS A 20 34.01 -31.74 36.71
CA LYS A 20 33.52 -32.10 35.38
C LYS A 20 33.54 -30.79 34.60
N LYS A 21 34.55 -30.65 33.74
CA LYS A 21 34.50 -29.74 32.61
C LYS A 21 33.30 -30.24 31.81
N GLU A 22 32.11 -29.72 32.11
CA GLU A 22 31.07 -29.66 31.11
C GLU A 22 31.76 -28.99 29.93
N GLU A 23 31.98 -29.76 28.88
CA GLU A 23 32.01 -29.16 27.56
C GLU A 23 30.72 -28.35 27.51
N GLN A 24 30.85 -27.05 27.80
CA GLN A 24 29.95 -26.09 27.24
C GLN A 24 30.04 -26.37 25.75
N SER A 25 29.13 -27.21 25.27
CA SER A 25 28.67 -27.15 23.89
C SER A 25 28.50 -25.66 23.70
N VAL A 26 29.40 -25.07 22.93
CA VAL A 26 29.31 -23.68 22.54
C VAL A 26 27.90 -23.60 21.99
N LYS A 27 26.97 -23.08 22.80
CA LYS A 27 25.64 -22.72 22.34
C LYS A 27 26.02 -21.71 21.29
N GLN A 28 25.96 -22.13 20.03
CA GLN A 28 26.00 -21.22 18.90
C GLN A 28 25.14 -20.04 19.35
N PRO A 29 25.66 -18.81 19.29
CA PRO A 29 24.88 -17.67 19.73
C PRO A 29 23.52 -17.85 19.07
N ILE A 30 22.46 -17.95 19.88
CA ILE A 30 21.10 -18.10 19.37
C ILE A 30 21.04 -17.05 18.27
N ALA A 31 20.94 -17.49 17.02
CA ALA A 31 20.88 -16.57 15.91
C ALA A 31 19.58 -15.82 16.16
N ILE A 32 19.68 -14.65 16.78
CA ILE A 32 18.57 -13.73 16.91
C ILE A 32 18.31 -13.40 15.45
N ASP A 33 17.29 -14.07 14.92
CA ASP A 33 16.87 -13.96 13.54
C ASP A 33 16.65 -12.47 13.31
N LYS A 34 17.60 -11.83 12.62
CA LYS A 34 17.69 -10.38 12.60
C LYS A 34 16.41 -9.88 11.94
N GLU A 35 15.59 -9.18 12.71
CA GLU A 35 14.27 -8.78 12.27
C GLU A 35 14.41 -7.93 11.00
N ASP A 36 13.56 -8.19 10.00
CA ASP A 36 13.65 -7.51 8.72
C ASP A 36 13.42 -6.00 8.95
N PRO A 37 14.33 -5.09 8.55
CA PRO A 37 14.15 -3.66 8.74
C PRO A 37 12.83 -3.12 8.14
N LEU A 38 12.26 -3.82 7.16
CA LEU A 38 10.97 -3.48 6.58
C LEU A 38 9.80 -3.63 7.56
N GLU A 39 9.94 -4.39 8.64
CA GLU A 39 8.92 -4.53 9.70
C GLU A 39 8.64 -3.20 10.40
N TYR A 40 9.58 -2.25 10.33
CA TYR A 40 9.47 -0.90 10.91
C TYR A 40 9.26 0.19 9.86
N SER A 41 8.94 -0.20 8.62
CA SER A 41 8.69 0.75 7.55
C SER A 41 7.35 1.46 7.71
N HIS A 42 7.24 2.59 7.03
CA HIS A 42 6.04 3.41 6.96
C HIS A 42 5.64 3.62 5.50
N ASP A 43 4.41 4.06 5.30
CA ASP A 43 3.98 4.51 3.98
C ASP A 43 4.79 5.73 3.58
N SER A 44 5.23 5.77 2.33
CA SER A 44 6.00 6.89 1.81
C SER A 44 5.79 7.07 0.32
N ILE A 45 5.86 8.31 -0.12
CA ILE A 45 5.80 8.67 -1.54
C ILE A 45 6.78 9.79 -1.82
N SER A 46 7.44 9.71 -2.97
CA SER A 46 8.28 10.77 -3.51
C SER A 46 8.08 10.93 -5.01
N TYR A 47 8.34 12.12 -5.52
CA TYR A 47 8.29 12.45 -6.95
C TYR A 47 8.96 13.80 -7.21
N ASN A 48 9.26 14.10 -8.48
CA ASN A 48 9.85 15.35 -8.91
C ASN A 48 8.87 16.16 -9.75
N ILE A 49 8.88 17.48 -9.57
CA ILE A 49 8.24 18.45 -10.47
C ILE A 49 9.29 19.52 -10.79
N ASN A 50 9.62 19.70 -12.07
CA ASN A 50 10.58 20.70 -12.54
C ASN A 50 11.94 20.61 -11.80
N GLY A 51 12.43 19.40 -11.57
CA GLY A 51 13.69 19.14 -10.86
C GLY A 51 13.62 19.24 -9.32
N ILE A 52 12.51 19.73 -8.74
CA ILE A 52 12.32 19.80 -7.28
C ILE A 52 11.76 18.46 -6.81
N THR A 53 12.43 17.85 -5.82
CA THR A 53 11.99 16.60 -5.20
C THR A 53 11.00 16.87 -4.07
N TYR A 54 9.88 16.17 -4.11
CA TYR A 54 8.86 16.15 -3.08
C TYR A 54 8.86 14.77 -2.44
N ASN A 55 8.77 14.71 -1.12
CA ASN A 55 8.58 13.47 -0.40
C ASN A 55 7.69 13.70 0.83
N THR A 56 6.96 12.66 1.20
CA THR A 56 6.16 12.62 2.43
C THR A 56 6.01 11.18 2.89
N SER A 57 5.84 10.99 4.19
CA SER A 57 5.66 9.68 4.82
C SER A 57 4.63 9.74 5.92
N LYS A 58 4.00 8.59 6.20
CA LYS A 58 2.98 8.46 7.24
C LYS A 58 2.98 7.04 7.79
N PHE A 59 2.74 6.89 9.09
CA PHE A 59 2.74 5.58 9.74
C PHE A 59 1.72 4.61 9.10
N SER A 60 0.51 5.09 8.86
CA SER A 60 -0.50 4.42 8.03
C SER A 60 -1.25 5.47 7.21
N SER A 61 -1.31 5.26 5.92
CA SER A 61 -1.95 6.14 4.94
C SER A 61 -3.27 5.58 4.41
N PHE A 62 -3.62 4.32 4.73
CA PHE A 62 -4.95 3.82 4.38
C PHE A 62 -6.01 4.70 5.01
N TYR A 63 -6.86 5.27 4.16
CA TYR A 63 -7.85 6.26 4.58
C TYR A 63 -9.27 5.77 4.33
N ALA A 64 -9.51 5.17 3.16
CA ALA A 64 -10.86 4.74 2.80
C ALA A 64 -10.84 3.63 1.75
N ALA A 65 -11.87 2.81 1.79
CA ALA A 65 -12.28 1.96 0.68
C ALA A 65 -13.63 2.45 0.14
N GLY A 66 -13.88 2.25 -1.16
CA GLY A 66 -15.06 2.78 -1.84
C GLY A 66 -15.71 1.78 -2.78
N ASN A 67 -17.00 1.96 -3.00
CA ASN A 67 -17.74 1.31 -4.08
C ASN A 67 -18.35 2.38 -4.96
N SER A 68 -18.18 2.22 -6.26
CA SER A 68 -18.83 3.05 -7.28
C SER A 68 -19.49 2.16 -8.32
N GLN A 69 -20.49 2.71 -9.01
CA GLN A 69 -21.14 2.06 -10.14
C GLN A 69 -20.17 2.05 -11.34
N PRO A 70 -19.71 0.88 -11.82
CA PRO A 70 -18.86 0.81 -13.01
C PRO A 70 -19.68 1.08 -14.27
N TYR A 71 -19.02 1.62 -15.30
CA TYR A 71 -19.63 2.01 -16.60
C TYR A 71 -20.83 2.93 -16.43
N SER A 72 -20.71 3.92 -15.56
CA SER A 72 -21.73 4.92 -15.31
C SER A 72 -21.98 5.78 -16.55
N LYS A 73 -23.24 5.88 -16.97
CA LYS A 73 -23.69 6.72 -18.08
C LYS A 73 -24.94 7.51 -17.68
N VAL A 74 -25.10 8.70 -18.23
CA VAL A 74 -26.34 9.49 -18.07
C VAL A 74 -27.42 8.90 -18.95
N ASP A 75 -28.51 8.44 -18.34
CA ASP A 75 -29.69 7.95 -19.08
C ASP A 75 -30.65 9.08 -19.42
N SER A 76 -30.86 10.00 -18.47
CA SER A 76 -31.74 11.16 -18.65
C SER A 76 -31.42 12.27 -17.66
N ILE A 77 -31.82 13.49 -18.02
CA ILE A 77 -31.76 14.66 -17.17
C ILE A 77 -33.18 15.22 -17.08
N VAL A 78 -33.76 15.22 -15.87
CA VAL A 78 -35.10 15.79 -15.62
C VAL A 78 -34.97 16.91 -14.62
N LYS A 79 -35.19 18.15 -15.08
CA LYS A 79 -34.87 19.37 -14.31
C LYS A 79 -33.39 19.37 -13.89
N THR A 80 -33.12 19.31 -12.59
CA THR A 80 -31.77 19.26 -12.01
C THR A 80 -31.33 17.85 -11.61
N ASN A 81 -32.17 16.83 -11.83
CA ASN A 81 -31.88 15.45 -11.46
C ASN A 81 -31.24 14.71 -12.65
N ILE A 82 -30.09 14.09 -12.40
CA ILE A 82 -29.35 13.26 -13.36
C ILE A 82 -29.58 11.80 -12.99
N TYR A 83 -30.14 11.03 -13.92
CA TYR A 83 -30.34 9.59 -13.76
C TYR A 83 -29.19 8.84 -14.44
N ILE A 84 -28.56 7.94 -13.70
CA ILE A 84 -27.34 7.23 -14.12
C ILE A 84 -27.59 5.73 -14.05
N SER A 85 -27.18 5.01 -15.10
CA SER A 85 -27.09 3.54 -15.09
C SER A 85 -25.65 3.08 -15.29
N GLY A 86 -25.40 1.80 -15.02
CA GLY A 86 -24.16 1.11 -15.30
C GLY A 86 -24.33 -0.41 -15.21
N ILE A 87 -23.21 -1.14 -15.12
CA ILE A 87 -23.26 -2.61 -15.02
C ILE A 87 -23.72 -3.04 -13.61
N LYS A 88 -24.87 -3.72 -13.53
CA LYS A 88 -25.51 -4.08 -12.25
C LYS A 88 -24.78 -5.16 -11.44
N ASP A 89 -24.15 -6.12 -12.11
CA ASP A 89 -23.54 -7.29 -11.45
C ASP A 89 -22.08 -7.07 -11.06
N SER A 90 -21.59 -5.84 -11.23
CA SER A 90 -20.22 -5.46 -10.95
C SER A 90 -20.18 -4.22 -10.06
N VAL A 91 -19.04 -4.05 -9.38
CA VAL A 91 -18.74 -2.89 -8.55
C VAL A 91 -17.32 -2.44 -8.87
N LEU A 92 -17.14 -1.14 -9.07
CA LEU A 92 -15.81 -0.54 -9.07
C LEU A 92 -15.38 -0.36 -7.61
N TYR A 93 -14.45 -1.19 -7.16
CA TYR A 93 -13.88 -1.10 -5.82
C TYR A 93 -12.61 -0.25 -5.85
N SER A 94 -12.47 0.63 -4.87
CA SER A 94 -11.28 1.47 -4.72
C SER A 94 -10.69 1.38 -3.31
N ARG A 95 -9.36 1.52 -3.21
CA ARG A 95 -8.66 1.78 -1.94
C ARG A 95 -7.83 3.04 -2.06
N ASN A 96 -8.04 3.96 -1.14
CA ASN A 96 -7.38 5.26 -1.10
C ASN A 96 -6.35 5.30 0.04
N TYR A 97 -5.13 5.65 -0.35
CA TYR A 97 -3.99 5.89 0.54
C TYR A 97 -3.64 7.38 0.51
N GLY A 98 -3.97 8.09 1.57
CA GLY A 98 -3.68 9.51 1.75
C GLY A 98 -2.40 9.72 2.56
N ILE A 99 -1.29 10.01 1.86
CA ILE A 99 0.02 10.28 2.45
C ILE A 99 0.22 11.79 2.50
N TYR A 100 0.32 12.36 3.70
CA TYR A 100 0.37 13.81 3.87
C TYR A 100 1.28 14.26 5.02
N ASN A 101 1.72 15.51 4.93
CA ASN A 101 2.32 16.30 6.00
C ASN A 101 1.62 17.67 6.05
N ASP A 102 2.12 18.59 6.88
CA ASP A 102 1.51 19.92 7.11
C ASP A 102 1.34 20.77 5.84
N GLN A 103 2.05 20.45 4.76
CA GLN A 103 2.07 21.26 3.54
C GLN A 103 1.52 20.52 2.32
N ARG A 104 1.52 19.18 2.34
CA ARG A 104 1.34 18.38 1.14
C ARG A 104 0.50 17.16 1.44
N LYS A 105 -0.42 16.86 0.53
CA LYS A 105 -1.22 15.65 0.52
C LYS A 105 -1.10 14.99 -0.84
N VAL A 106 -0.91 13.67 -0.83
CA VAL A 106 -0.98 12.82 -2.01
C VAL A 106 -1.95 11.69 -1.72
N ASP A 107 -2.99 11.58 -2.52
CA ASP A 107 -3.92 10.46 -2.51
C ASP A 107 -3.55 9.51 -3.65
N VAL A 108 -3.25 8.26 -3.31
CA VAL A 108 -3.03 7.16 -4.26
C VAL A 108 -4.22 6.21 -4.19
N ILE A 109 -4.91 6.02 -5.30
CA ILE A 109 -6.15 5.28 -5.35
C ILE A 109 -5.97 4.07 -6.27
N PHE A 110 -6.05 2.87 -5.68
CA PHE A 110 -6.03 1.60 -6.42
C PHE A 110 -7.46 1.22 -6.78
N ILE A 111 -7.71 0.95 -8.06
CA ILE A 111 -9.05 0.82 -8.62
C ILE A 111 -9.15 -0.49 -9.39
N LYS A 112 -10.17 -1.30 -9.06
CA LYS A 112 -10.48 -2.50 -9.84
C LYS A 112 -11.98 -2.82 -9.78
N THR A 113 -12.53 -3.15 -10.94
CA THR A 113 -13.90 -3.63 -11.08
C THR A 113 -13.95 -5.12 -10.76
N TYR A 114 -14.86 -5.51 -9.88
CA TYR A 114 -15.12 -6.89 -9.49
C TYR A 114 -16.56 -7.26 -9.80
N ASN A 115 -16.79 -8.52 -10.16
CA ASN A 115 -18.13 -9.10 -10.15
C ASN A 115 -18.58 -9.28 -8.68
N LYS A 116 -19.83 -8.93 -8.37
CA LYS A 116 -20.39 -9.00 -7.01
C LYS A 116 -20.29 -10.40 -6.38
N ALA A 117 -20.37 -11.48 -7.17
CA ALA A 117 -20.23 -12.85 -6.68
C ALA A 117 -18.82 -13.18 -6.14
N SER A 118 -17.81 -12.42 -6.58
CA SER A 118 -16.43 -12.52 -6.11
C SER A 118 -16.13 -11.67 -4.86
N MET A 119 -17.15 -10.99 -4.33
CA MET A 119 -17.02 -10.07 -3.20
C MET A 119 -17.71 -10.63 -1.95
N VAL A 120 -17.43 -10.00 -0.82
CA VAL A 120 -18.08 -10.25 0.47
C VAL A 120 -18.76 -8.95 0.90
N GLN A 121 -19.99 -9.04 1.38
CA GLN A 121 -20.72 -7.90 1.93
C GLN A 121 -20.23 -7.62 3.35
N SER A 122 -19.77 -6.39 3.59
CA SER A 122 -19.49 -5.81 4.91
C SER A 122 -20.21 -4.46 5.01
N LEU A 123 -19.58 -3.42 5.58
CA LEU A 123 -20.04 -2.03 5.46
C LEU A 123 -20.14 -1.58 3.99
N ILE A 124 -19.21 -2.06 3.16
CA ILE A 124 -19.23 -1.97 1.69
C ILE A 124 -18.98 -3.36 1.10
N LEU A 125 -19.14 -3.53 -0.21
CA LEU A 125 -18.67 -4.73 -0.90
C LEU A 125 -17.15 -4.69 -1.00
N THR A 126 -16.49 -5.72 -0.49
CA THR A 126 -15.03 -5.88 -0.49
C THR A 126 -14.66 -7.15 -1.25
N PRO A 127 -13.61 -7.15 -2.12
CA PRO A 127 -13.19 -8.35 -2.82
C PRO A 127 -12.70 -9.44 -1.85
N LYS A 128 -13.01 -10.71 -2.14
CA LYS A 128 -12.53 -11.86 -1.35
C LYS A 128 -11.01 -11.93 -1.26
N ASN A 129 -10.32 -11.45 -2.29
CA ASN A 129 -8.87 -11.34 -2.33
C ASN A 129 -8.45 -9.89 -2.60
N ILE A 130 -8.30 -9.10 -1.54
CA ILE A 130 -7.90 -7.70 -1.66
C ILE A 130 -6.45 -7.51 -2.13
N ILE A 131 -5.58 -8.51 -1.91
CA ILE A 131 -4.18 -8.48 -2.33
C ILE A 131 -4.05 -8.41 -3.86
N ASP A 132 -5.05 -8.89 -4.59
CA ASP A 132 -5.11 -8.84 -6.05
C ASP A 132 -5.02 -7.41 -6.62
N LEU A 133 -5.46 -6.39 -5.88
CA LEU A 133 -5.27 -4.98 -6.26
C LEU A 133 -3.77 -4.60 -6.40
N PHE A 134 -2.91 -5.24 -5.60
CA PHE A 134 -1.50 -4.91 -5.46
C PHE A 134 -0.57 -5.88 -6.20
N THR A 135 -1.10 -6.71 -7.11
CA THR A 135 -0.29 -7.66 -7.89
C THR A 135 0.82 -6.95 -8.67
N VAL A 136 2.04 -7.48 -8.67
CA VAL A 136 3.18 -6.90 -9.40
C VAL A 136 2.86 -6.71 -10.89
N GLY A 137 3.29 -5.58 -11.46
CA GLY A 137 3.16 -5.28 -12.87
C GLY A 137 2.70 -3.86 -13.18
N SER A 138 2.62 -3.56 -14.48
CA SER A 138 2.15 -2.27 -14.98
C SER A 138 0.67 -2.06 -14.68
N ARG A 139 0.30 -0.79 -14.47
CA ARG A 139 -1.07 -0.31 -14.26
C ARG A 139 -1.33 0.90 -15.13
N ASN A 140 -2.54 0.97 -15.66
CA ASN A 140 -3.03 2.15 -16.36
C ASN A 140 -3.45 3.21 -15.34
N TYR A 141 -3.50 4.46 -15.79
CA TYR A 141 -4.16 5.52 -15.03
C TYR A 141 -5.65 5.55 -15.41
N ALA A 142 -6.53 5.46 -14.42
CA ALA A 142 -7.97 5.52 -14.63
C ALA A 142 -8.42 6.99 -14.77
N ILE A 143 -8.35 7.52 -15.99
CA ILE A 143 -8.60 8.95 -16.25
C ILE A 143 -10.07 9.38 -16.06
N ASP A 144 -10.98 8.41 -16.00
CA ASP A 144 -12.43 8.56 -15.86
C ASP A 144 -12.94 8.16 -14.45
N PHE A 145 -12.02 7.98 -13.50
CA PHE A 145 -12.34 7.66 -12.12
C PHE A 145 -13.28 8.72 -11.51
N GLY A 146 -14.33 8.24 -10.85
CA GLY A 146 -15.36 9.07 -10.20
C GLY A 146 -16.48 9.55 -11.14
N ARG A 147 -16.33 9.41 -12.46
CA ARG A 147 -17.38 9.74 -13.46
C ARG A 147 -17.88 8.49 -14.15
N GLU A 148 -17.30 8.08 -15.28
CA GLU A 148 -17.72 6.88 -16.00
C GLU A 148 -17.28 5.57 -15.33
N ASN A 149 -16.19 5.56 -14.57
CA ASN A 149 -15.73 4.38 -13.82
C ASN A 149 -15.58 3.11 -14.71
N ILE A 150 -15.04 3.27 -15.92
CA ILE A 150 -14.76 2.22 -16.89
C ILE A 150 -13.39 1.60 -16.64
N GLN A 151 -12.39 2.43 -16.32
CA GLN A 151 -11.01 1.98 -16.27
C GLN A 151 -10.60 1.44 -14.90
N ASN A 152 -9.95 0.27 -14.92
CA ASN A 152 -9.17 -0.22 -13.78
C ASN A 152 -7.78 0.42 -13.78
N GLY A 153 -7.13 0.47 -12.62
CA GLY A 153 -5.75 0.94 -12.51
C GLY A 153 -5.53 1.84 -11.32
N ILE A 154 -4.88 2.97 -11.55
CA ILE A 154 -4.47 3.92 -10.51
C ILE A 154 -5.08 5.30 -10.81
N ALA A 155 -5.54 5.99 -9.78
CA ALA A 155 -5.77 7.42 -9.82
C ALA A 155 -4.89 8.10 -8.76
N LEU A 156 -4.31 9.25 -9.11
CA LEU A 156 -3.52 10.07 -8.19
C LEU A 156 -4.16 11.46 -8.08
N ASN A 157 -4.12 12.01 -6.88
CA ASN A 157 -4.41 13.42 -6.60
C ASN A 157 -3.32 13.96 -5.69
N ILE A 158 -2.82 15.16 -5.97
CA ILE A 158 -1.85 15.86 -5.14
C ILE A 158 -2.46 17.19 -4.66
N SER A 159 -1.82 17.83 -3.68
CA SER A 159 -2.16 19.19 -3.24
C SER A 159 -2.40 20.15 -4.42
N ASP A 160 -3.19 21.20 -4.15
CA ASP A 160 -3.57 22.24 -5.12
C ASP A 160 -4.54 21.75 -6.21
N GLY A 161 -5.18 20.60 -6.01
CA GLY A 161 -6.26 20.10 -6.88
C GLY A 161 -5.78 19.52 -8.21
N PHE A 162 -4.53 19.06 -8.28
CA PHE A 162 -3.96 18.41 -9.46
C PHE A 162 -4.15 16.90 -9.39
N LYS A 163 -4.80 16.31 -10.39
CA LYS A 163 -5.19 14.89 -10.43
C LYS A 163 -4.92 14.23 -11.79
N THR A 164 -4.76 12.92 -11.82
CA THR A 164 -4.57 12.16 -13.08
C THR A 164 -5.87 11.87 -13.83
N TYR A 165 -7.01 12.19 -13.23
CA TYR A 165 -8.35 11.91 -13.72
C TYR A 165 -9.16 13.21 -13.89
N GLY A 166 -10.19 13.16 -14.72
CA GLY A 166 -10.98 14.33 -15.09
C GLY A 166 -11.94 14.80 -14.01
N SER A 167 -12.89 15.66 -14.40
CA SER A 167 -14.02 16.00 -13.55
C SER A 167 -14.85 14.75 -13.24
N GLU A 168 -15.30 14.63 -11.99
CA GLU A 168 -16.19 13.56 -11.54
C GLU A 168 -17.66 13.88 -11.86
N SER A 169 -17.95 15.11 -12.30
CA SER A 169 -19.31 15.57 -12.54
C SER A 169 -19.83 15.23 -13.94
N PHE A 170 -21.02 14.65 -14.01
CA PHE A 170 -21.77 14.51 -15.27
C PHE A 170 -22.33 15.83 -15.81
N SER A 171 -22.35 16.91 -15.01
CA SER A 171 -22.75 18.23 -15.48
C SER A 171 -21.65 18.96 -16.27
N LYS A 172 -20.42 18.42 -16.28
CA LYS A 172 -19.30 18.93 -17.06
C LYS A 172 -18.92 17.90 -18.13
N PRO A 173 -18.42 18.33 -19.31
CA PRO A 173 -17.87 17.41 -20.29
C PRO A 173 -16.62 16.69 -19.73
N PRO A 174 -16.24 15.52 -20.28
CA PRO A 174 -14.96 14.89 -19.93
C PRO A 174 -13.83 15.87 -20.21
N GLN A 175 -12.98 16.13 -19.21
CA GLN A 175 -11.90 17.13 -19.32
C GLN A 175 -10.62 16.55 -19.90
N LEU A 176 -10.39 15.24 -19.81
CA LEU A 176 -9.16 14.59 -20.24
C LEU A 176 -9.38 13.76 -21.50
N SER A 177 -8.47 13.89 -22.46
CA SER A 177 -8.42 13.00 -23.62
C SER A 177 -7.87 11.61 -23.25
N ALA A 178 -8.12 10.61 -24.10
CA ALA A 178 -7.56 9.27 -23.91
C ALA A 178 -6.02 9.25 -23.86
N ASP A 179 -5.38 10.23 -24.50
CA ASP A 179 -3.91 10.37 -24.56
C ASP A 179 -3.33 11.19 -23.39
N ALA A 180 -4.14 11.66 -22.44
CA ALA A 180 -3.69 12.49 -21.32
C ALA A 180 -2.54 11.85 -20.50
N GLN A 181 -2.44 10.52 -20.54
CA GLN A 181 -1.44 9.72 -19.83
C GLN A 181 -0.49 8.96 -20.77
N LYS A 182 -0.39 9.36 -22.06
CA LYS A 182 0.40 8.65 -23.09
C LYS A 182 1.87 8.40 -22.70
N TYR A 183 2.47 9.31 -21.94
CA TYR A 183 3.87 9.20 -21.47
C TYR A 183 3.99 8.93 -19.98
N SER A 184 2.91 8.45 -19.38
CA SER A 184 2.80 8.14 -17.97
C SER A 184 2.76 6.62 -17.78
N LYS A 185 3.34 6.15 -16.67
CA LYS A 185 3.41 4.74 -16.30
C LYS A 185 3.32 4.63 -14.80
N PHE A 186 2.53 3.66 -14.33
CA PHE A 186 2.59 3.19 -12.95
C PHE A 186 2.95 1.71 -12.97
N GLU A 187 3.91 1.29 -12.15
CA GLU A 187 4.34 -0.10 -12.09
C GLU A 187 4.57 -0.50 -10.64
N ILE A 188 3.78 -1.47 -10.17
CA ILE A 188 4.06 -2.14 -8.89
C ILE A 188 5.26 -3.04 -9.13
N THR A 189 6.38 -2.73 -8.50
CA THR A 189 7.66 -3.41 -8.69
C THR A 189 7.86 -4.53 -7.68
N SER A 190 7.22 -4.45 -6.50
CA SER A 190 7.36 -5.44 -5.44
C SER A 190 6.06 -5.59 -4.64
N LEU A 191 5.73 -6.82 -4.29
CA LEU A 191 4.73 -7.18 -3.30
C LEU A 191 5.33 -8.29 -2.44
N ARG A 192 5.74 -7.96 -1.22
CA ARG A 192 6.45 -8.88 -0.32
C ARG A 192 5.68 -9.07 0.98
N LYS A 193 5.39 -10.31 1.35
CA LYS A 193 4.89 -10.66 2.67
C LYS A 193 6.05 -10.82 3.65
N LEU A 194 6.00 -10.11 4.77
CA LEU A 194 6.98 -10.22 5.85
C LEU A 194 6.61 -11.34 6.84
N LYS A 195 7.51 -11.66 7.78
CA LYS A 195 7.30 -12.74 8.77
C LYS A 195 6.11 -12.42 9.70
N SER A 196 5.92 -11.13 10.03
CA SER A 196 4.76 -10.65 10.77
C SER A 196 3.41 -10.90 10.06
N GLY A 197 3.45 -11.10 8.74
CA GLY A 197 2.30 -11.18 7.85
C GLY A 197 1.85 -9.85 7.26
N THR A 198 2.56 -8.75 7.56
CA THR A 198 2.45 -7.46 6.86
C THR A 198 2.89 -7.61 5.41
N TYR A 199 2.26 -6.90 4.49
CA TYR A 199 2.69 -6.83 3.10
C TYR A 199 3.33 -5.48 2.80
N ILE A 200 4.46 -5.49 2.11
CA ILE A 200 5.12 -4.31 1.59
C ILE A 200 4.85 -4.24 0.08
N VAL A 201 4.21 -3.16 -0.35
CA VAL A 201 4.02 -2.82 -1.76
C VAL A 201 4.99 -1.73 -2.12
N GLU A 202 5.77 -1.92 -3.18
CA GLU A 202 6.61 -0.87 -3.74
C GLU A 202 6.25 -0.65 -5.21
N ALA A 203 6.21 0.61 -5.63
CA ALA A 203 5.91 0.98 -6.99
C ALA A 203 6.76 2.16 -7.45
N LYS A 204 6.98 2.23 -8.76
CA LYS A 204 7.56 3.39 -9.44
C LYS A 204 6.54 3.99 -10.39
N PHE A 205 6.59 5.30 -10.57
CA PHE A 205 5.65 5.97 -11.45
C PHE A 205 6.18 7.25 -12.08
N ASN A 206 5.58 7.62 -13.20
CA ASN A 206 5.51 8.99 -13.67
C ASN A 206 4.07 9.27 -14.09
N ALA A 207 3.64 10.52 -13.99
CA ALA A 207 2.26 10.90 -14.24
C ALA A 207 2.18 12.31 -14.80
N THR A 208 1.14 12.59 -15.57
CA THR A 208 0.70 13.96 -15.83
C THR A 208 -0.52 14.22 -14.96
N VAL A 209 -0.50 15.27 -14.16
CA VAL A 209 -1.63 15.69 -13.33
C VAL A 209 -2.19 16.99 -13.85
N PHE A 210 -3.50 17.15 -13.77
CA PHE A 210 -4.27 18.26 -14.32
C PHE A 210 -5.15 18.88 -13.23
N ASN A 211 -5.35 20.19 -13.30
CA ASN A 211 -6.34 20.88 -12.46
C ASN A 211 -7.63 21.21 -13.26
N GLU A 212 -8.62 21.80 -12.59
CA GLU A 212 -9.90 22.16 -13.23
C GLU A 212 -9.77 23.23 -14.34
N LYS A 213 -8.64 23.94 -14.42
CA LYS A 213 -8.32 24.89 -15.50
C LYS A 213 -7.58 24.22 -16.67
N ASN A 214 -7.40 22.90 -16.61
CA ASN A 214 -6.63 22.11 -17.57
C ASN A 214 -5.13 22.48 -17.63
N GLU A 215 -4.61 23.13 -16.58
CA GLU A 215 -3.17 23.28 -16.40
C GLU A 215 -2.58 21.94 -16.00
N SER A 216 -1.39 21.60 -16.50
CA SER A 216 -0.76 20.31 -16.22
C SER A 216 0.60 20.44 -15.54
N LYS A 217 0.94 19.44 -14.74
CA LYS A 217 2.28 19.23 -14.17
C LYS A 217 2.71 17.79 -14.43
N ARG A 218 4.00 17.58 -14.64
CA ARG A 218 4.57 16.24 -14.77
C ARG A 218 5.20 15.81 -13.45
N LEU A 219 4.79 14.65 -12.97
CA LEU A 219 5.41 13.95 -11.86
C LEU A 219 6.42 12.98 -12.44
N GLU A 220 7.68 13.14 -12.09
CA GLU A 220 8.80 12.33 -12.59
C GLU A 220 9.48 11.58 -11.45
N ASN A 221 10.17 10.48 -11.77
CA ASN A 221 10.92 9.66 -10.80
C ASN A 221 10.12 9.31 -9.54
N GLY A 222 8.83 9.05 -9.71
CA GLY A 222 7.92 8.75 -8.63
C GLY A 222 8.24 7.40 -7.99
N TYR A 223 8.22 7.35 -6.67
CA TYR A 223 8.33 6.13 -5.88
C TYR A 223 7.25 6.10 -4.81
N LEU A 224 6.66 4.93 -4.59
CA LEU A 224 5.66 4.68 -3.57
C LEU A 224 6.03 3.43 -2.79
N ARG A 225 5.94 3.50 -1.46
CA ARG A 225 5.91 2.35 -0.57
C ARG A 225 4.63 2.39 0.25
N LEU A 226 3.92 1.27 0.30
CA LEU A 226 2.80 1.03 1.22
C LEU A 226 3.08 -0.19 2.10
N VAL A 227 2.72 -0.07 3.37
CA VAL A 227 2.81 -1.07 4.41
C VAL A 227 1.40 -1.48 4.76
N LEU A 228 0.99 -2.63 4.22
CA LEU A 228 -0.36 -3.16 4.41
C LEU A 228 -0.35 -4.07 5.62
N SER A 229 -0.80 -3.55 6.76
CA SER A 229 -0.97 -4.34 7.97
C SER A 229 -2.10 -5.36 7.79
N LYS A 230 -2.17 -6.38 8.65
CA LYS A 230 -3.30 -7.34 8.63
C LYS A 230 -4.66 -6.65 8.79
N PHE A 231 -4.73 -5.56 9.57
CA PHE A 231 -5.97 -4.79 9.73
C PHE A 231 -6.37 -4.12 8.43
N ASP A 232 -5.41 -3.61 7.67
CA ASP A 232 -5.65 -3.05 6.35
C ASP A 232 -6.06 -4.12 5.33
N LEU A 233 -6.11 -5.41 5.64
CA LEU A 233 -6.60 -6.42 4.70
C LEU A 233 -8.04 -6.86 4.99
N ILE A 234 -8.63 -6.37 6.08
CA ILE A 234 -9.97 -6.75 6.54
C ILE A 234 -11.03 -5.71 6.12
N PHE A 235 -10.62 -4.45 5.90
CA PHE A 235 -11.51 -3.32 5.58
C PHE A 235 -11.46 -2.90 4.10
#